data_AF-A0A4Q3LH12-F1
#
_entry.id   AF-A0A4Q3LH12-F1
#
_cell.length_a   1.000
_cell.length_b   1.000
_cell.length_c   1.000
_cell.angle_alpha   90.00
_cell.angle_beta   90.00
_cell.angle_gamma   90.00
#
_symmetry.space_group_name_H-M   'P 1'
#
loop_
_entity.id
_entity.type
_entity.pdbx_description
1 polymer ?
#
loop_
_entity_poly.entity_id
_entity_poly.type
_entity_poly.pdbx_seq_one_letter_code
_entity_poly.pdbx_strand_id
1 'polypeptide(L)'
;MDPKPPSAARDRPGTGSFRAGTRAAGKFDPRDSQGATTLPPTVGVGTLDNVRSVFWQAWRHLFPPHSLAAQTSNGNLVISWSVLDDPHAHHPYAAPVLLRFDADLLDAMRMADARTRIRIALNHEPTLREGLRGYDPFARFPNARVINIG
;
A
#
# COMPACT_ATOMS: atom_id res chain seq x y z
N MET A 1 -72.98 -0.36 4.25
CA MET A 1 -73.29 -0.36 2.80
C MET A 1 -71.98 -0.26 2.04
N ASP A 2 -71.74 -1.22 1.15
CA ASP A 2 -70.85 -1.09 -0.02
C ASP A 2 -71.69 -0.58 -1.22
N PRO A 3 -71.15 -0.22 -2.43
CA PRO A 3 -69.85 -0.63 -3.01
C PRO A 3 -69.00 0.43 -3.79
N LYS A 4 -67.68 0.18 -3.84
CA LYS A 4 -66.78 -0.16 -5.00
C LYS A 4 -67.16 0.22 -6.48
N PRO A 5 -66.22 0.03 -7.47
CA PRO A 5 -65.05 0.80 -8.00
C PRO A 5 -65.41 1.49 -9.37
N PRO A 6 -64.63 1.56 -10.51
CA PRO A 6 -63.18 1.44 -10.87
C PRO A 6 -62.66 2.73 -11.63
N SER A 7 -61.79 2.83 -12.66
CA SER A 7 -60.99 1.90 -13.53
C SER A 7 -59.90 2.63 -14.37
N ALA A 8 -58.87 1.88 -14.86
CA ALA A 8 -58.12 2.03 -16.14
C ALA A 8 -57.36 3.36 -16.51
N ALA A 9 -56.34 3.44 -17.39
CA ALA A 9 -55.52 2.47 -18.15
C ALA A 9 -54.13 3.08 -18.54
N ARG A 10 -53.27 2.31 -19.23
CA ARG A 10 -51.99 2.74 -19.87
C ARG A 10 -52.24 3.26 -21.30
N ASP A 11 -51.34 4.08 -21.89
CA ASP A 11 -50.33 3.62 -22.89
C ASP A 11 -49.32 4.70 -23.38
N ARG A 12 -48.39 4.32 -24.28
CA ARG A 12 -47.28 5.10 -24.92
C ARG A 12 -47.70 5.78 -26.25
N PRO A 13 -47.03 6.85 -26.76
CA PRO A 13 -45.72 6.83 -27.48
C PRO A 13 -44.81 8.06 -27.14
N GLY A 14 -43.64 8.36 -27.76
CA GLY A 14 -42.77 7.61 -28.67
C GLY A 14 -41.92 8.50 -29.63
N THR A 15 -40.58 8.44 -29.49
CA THR A 15 -39.52 8.65 -30.53
C THR A 15 -39.33 10.01 -31.28
N GLY A 16 -38.15 10.63 -31.09
CA GLY A 16 -37.47 11.54 -32.06
C GLY A 16 -37.70 13.06 -31.91
N SER A 17 -36.90 13.97 -32.53
CA SER A 17 -35.55 13.82 -33.13
C SER A 17 -34.89 15.18 -33.51
N PHE A 18 -33.61 15.39 -33.14
CA PHE A 18 -32.58 16.31 -33.72
C PHE A 18 -32.76 17.85 -33.88
N ARG A 19 -31.71 18.57 -33.43
CA ARG A 19 -31.10 19.84 -33.96
C ARG A 19 -31.91 21.16 -33.84
N ALA A 20 -31.29 22.36 -33.75
CA ALA A 20 -29.89 22.80 -33.61
C ALA A 20 -29.82 24.01 -32.62
N GLY A 21 -28.71 24.28 -31.91
CA GLY A 21 -27.64 25.21 -32.35
C GLY A 21 -27.78 26.61 -31.68
N THR A 22 -26.75 27.40 -31.37
CA THR A 22 -25.28 27.26 -31.57
C THR A 22 -24.47 28.09 -30.56
N ARG A 23 -23.19 27.73 -30.36
CA ARG A 23 -22.09 28.52 -29.72
C ARG A 23 -22.25 28.82 -28.21
N ALA A 24 -21.19 29.01 -27.42
CA ALA A 24 -19.76 29.14 -27.76
C ALA A 24 -18.92 27.88 -27.45
N ALA A 25 -17.69 27.83 -27.98
CA ALA A 25 -16.81 26.67 -27.88
C ALA A 25 -15.59 26.95 -26.98
N GLY A 26 -15.57 26.37 -25.78
CA GLY A 26 -14.33 26.02 -25.09
C GLY A 26 -13.80 24.70 -25.68
N LYS A 27 -12.50 24.63 -25.99
CA LYS A 27 -11.90 23.37 -26.47
C LYS A 27 -11.75 22.40 -25.30
N PHE A 28 -12.50 21.30 -25.34
CA PHE A 28 -12.29 20.16 -24.45
C PHE A 28 -11.32 19.18 -25.13
N ASP A 29 -10.15 18.95 -24.55
CA ASP A 29 -9.14 18.03 -25.09
C ASP A 29 -9.36 16.63 -24.50
N PRO A 30 -9.64 15.58 -25.31
CA PRO A 30 -10.04 14.27 -24.82
C PRO A 30 -8.85 13.40 -24.37
N ARG A 31 -7.90 13.97 -23.63
CA ARG A 31 -6.64 13.29 -23.22
C ARG A 31 -6.52 13.02 -21.71
N ASP A 32 -7.20 13.79 -20.87
CA ASP A 32 -7.08 13.66 -19.40
C ASP A 32 -8.10 12.71 -18.76
N SER A 33 -8.76 11.87 -19.56
CA SER A 33 -9.57 10.73 -19.08
C SER A 33 -8.72 9.51 -18.74
N GLN A 34 -7.61 9.70 -18.02
CA GLN A 34 -6.93 8.59 -17.34
C GLN A 34 -7.79 8.14 -16.17
N GLY A 35 -8.59 7.08 -16.40
CA GLY A 35 -9.28 6.38 -15.33
C GLY A 35 -8.26 5.95 -14.27
N ALA A 36 -8.52 6.32 -13.01
CA ALA A 36 -7.64 6.05 -11.89
C ALA A 36 -7.64 4.56 -11.48
N THR A 37 -7.12 3.72 -12.36
CA THR A 37 -6.69 2.37 -12.03
C THR A 37 -5.51 2.49 -11.07
N THR A 38 -5.81 2.51 -9.78
CA THR A 38 -4.84 2.24 -8.72
C THR A 38 -4.38 0.79 -8.82
N LEU A 39 -3.52 0.54 -9.82
CA LEU A 39 -2.54 -0.54 -9.74
C LEU A 39 -1.91 -0.42 -8.34
N PRO A 40 -1.90 -1.49 -7.53
CA PRO A 40 -1.12 -1.45 -6.30
C PRO A 40 0.31 -1.06 -6.69
N PRO A 41 0.98 -0.16 -5.94
CA PRO A 41 2.34 0.23 -6.30
C PRO A 41 3.15 -1.05 -6.39
N THR A 42 3.65 -1.37 -7.59
CA THR A 42 4.45 -2.56 -7.79
C THR A 42 5.62 -2.45 -6.82
N VAL A 43 5.58 -3.25 -5.75
CA VAL A 43 6.66 -3.36 -4.79
C VAL A 43 7.77 -4.06 -5.55
N GLY A 44 8.51 -3.27 -6.31
CA GLY A 44 9.61 -3.74 -7.12
C GLY A 44 10.52 -4.52 -6.20
N VAL A 45 10.89 -5.73 -6.61
CA VAL A 45 11.85 -6.56 -5.90
C VAL A 45 13.25 -5.97 -6.15
N GLY A 46 13.41 -4.72 -5.73
CA GLY A 46 14.68 -4.02 -5.67
C GLY A 46 15.51 -4.73 -4.64
N THR A 47 16.51 -5.46 -5.13
CA THR A 47 17.53 -6.13 -4.32
C THR A 47 18.06 -5.15 -3.29
N LEU A 48 17.83 -5.45 -2.01
CA LEU A 48 18.24 -4.58 -0.90
C LEU A 48 19.74 -4.28 -0.99
N ASP A 49 20.12 -3.02 -0.77
CA ASP A 49 21.53 -2.66 -0.73
C ASP A 49 22.30 -3.39 0.38
N ASN A 50 23.63 -3.34 0.31
CA ASN A 50 24.56 -4.05 1.21
C ASN A 50 24.50 -3.58 2.69
N VAL A 51 23.64 -2.61 3.03
CA VAL A 51 23.36 -2.16 4.40
C VAL A 51 21.97 -2.63 4.84
N ARG A 52 20.93 -2.37 4.03
CA ARG A 52 19.54 -2.77 4.31
C ARG A 52 19.35 -4.28 4.31
N SER A 53 20.13 -5.01 3.50
CA SER A 53 20.18 -6.47 3.55
C SER A 53 20.71 -7.01 4.87
N VAL A 54 21.70 -6.36 5.52
CA VAL A 54 22.20 -6.78 6.84
C VAL A 54 21.14 -6.60 7.91
N PHE A 55 20.47 -5.44 7.94
CA PHE A 55 19.33 -5.20 8.82
C PHE A 55 18.20 -6.21 8.60
N TRP A 56 17.84 -6.50 7.35
CA TRP A 56 16.81 -7.48 7.03
C TRP A 56 17.16 -8.90 7.51
N GLN A 57 18.39 -9.37 7.28
CA GLN A 57 18.83 -10.69 7.75
C GLN A 57 18.89 -10.75 9.28
N ALA A 58 19.37 -9.68 9.93
CA ALA A 58 19.48 -9.59 11.39
C ALA A 58 18.12 -9.59 12.10
N TRP A 59 17.04 -9.15 11.45
CA TRP A 59 15.70 -9.05 12.05
C TRP A 59 14.69 -10.04 11.44
N ARG A 60 15.14 -10.96 10.58
CA ARG A 60 14.27 -11.82 9.78
C ARG A 60 13.29 -12.64 10.61
N HIS A 61 13.68 -13.04 11.82
CA HIS A 61 12.89 -13.83 12.78
C HIS A 61 11.73 -13.08 13.42
N LEU A 62 11.63 -11.75 13.26
CA LEU A 62 10.49 -10.96 13.78
C LEU A 62 9.26 -11.00 12.86
N PHE A 63 9.38 -11.57 11.65
CA PHE A 63 8.37 -11.51 10.60
C PHE A 63 8.03 -12.92 10.06
N PRO A 64 6.80 -13.14 9.53
CA PRO A 64 6.36 -14.46 9.04
C PRO A 64 7.33 -15.10 8.02
N PRO A 65 7.43 -16.44 7.91
CA PRO A 65 8.39 -17.10 7.00
C PRO A 65 8.27 -16.72 5.52
N HIS A 66 7.11 -16.24 5.09
CA HIS A 66 6.83 -15.78 3.71
C HIS A 66 6.92 -14.26 3.51
N SER A 67 7.26 -13.47 4.54
CA SER A 67 7.44 -12.02 4.40
C SER A 67 8.62 -11.65 3.51
N LEU A 68 8.39 -10.67 2.64
CA LEU A 68 9.36 -10.07 1.74
C LEU A 68 9.82 -8.71 2.28
N ALA A 69 11.00 -8.28 1.85
CA ALA A 69 11.52 -6.95 2.15
C ALA A 69 12.10 -6.31 0.89
N ALA A 70 11.78 -5.03 0.67
CA ALA A 70 12.12 -4.27 -0.53
C ALA A 70 12.54 -2.84 -0.19
N GLN A 71 13.41 -2.26 -1.01
CA GLN A 71 13.92 -0.91 -0.83
C GLN A 71 13.10 0.10 -1.66
N THR A 72 12.59 1.15 -1.02
CA THR A 72 11.87 2.22 -1.73
C THR A 72 12.85 3.18 -2.43
N SER A 73 12.34 3.94 -3.40
CA SER A 73 13.13 4.95 -4.14
C SER A 73 13.75 6.02 -3.23
N ASN A 74 13.15 6.31 -2.07
CA ASN A 74 13.68 7.21 -1.05
C ASN A 74 14.45 6.48 0.08
N GLY A 75 14.89 5.24 -0.14
CA GLY A 75 15.82 4.54 0.74
C GLY A 75 15.25 4.03 2.06
N ASN A 76 13.93 3.87 2.20
CA ASN A 76 13.35 3.16 3.34
C ASN A 76 13.29 1.66 3.04
N LEU A 77 13.24 0.83 4.08
CA LEU A 77 13.02 -0.62 3.96
C LEU A 77 11.55 -0.91 4.23
N VAL A 78 10.83 -1.39 3.22
CA VAL A 78 9.45 -1.88 3.35
C VAL A 78 9.49 -3.38 3.59
N ILE A 79 8.76 -3.85 4.59
CA ILE A 79 8.56 -5.27 4.90
C ILE A 79 7.06 -5.55 4.81
N SER A 80 6.69 -6.60 4.07
CA SER A 80 5.28 -7.00 3.86
C SER A 80 5.14 -8.51 3.67
N TRP A 81 3.93 -9.02 3.92
CA TRP A 81 3.57 -10.42 3.72
C TRP A 81 2.11 -10.52 3.28
N SER A 82 1.76 -11.63 2.64
CA SER A 82 0.36 -11.95 2.37
C SER A 82 -0.35 -12.44 3.63
N VAL A 83 -1.65 -12.18 3.71
CA VAL A 83 -2.55 -12.85 4.67
C VAL A 83 -3.27 -13.93 3.87
N LEU A 84 -2.91 -15.20 4.11
CA LEU A 84 -3.31 -16.32 3.24
C LEU A 84 -4.70 -16.88 3.54
N ASP A 85 -5.28 -16.53 4.69
CA ASP A 85 -6.35 -17.29 5.33
C ASP A 85 -7.74 -16.60 5.34
N ASP A 86 -7.87 -15.39 4.78
CA ASP A 86 -9.15 -14.64 4.69
C ASP A 86 -9.67 -14.61 3.24
N PRO A 87 -10.63 -15.49 2.85
CA PRO A 87 -11.23 -15.51 1.51
C PRO A 87 -12.16 -14.30 1.23
N HIS A 88 -12.30 -13.38 2.18
CA HIS A 88 -13.04 -12.12 2.05
C HIS A 88 -12.12 -10.88 2.19
N ALA A 89 -10.79 -11.06 2.21
CA ALA A 89 -9.84 -9.96 2.25
C ALA A 89 -9.81 -9.19 0.92
N HIS A 90 -10.34 -7.96 0.93
CA HIS A 90 -10.24 -7.03 -0.22
C HIS A 90 -8.79 -6.72 -0.64
N HIS A 91 -7.82 -6.94 0.25
CA HIS A 91 -6.38 -6.82 -0.03
C HIS A 91 -5.66 -8.05 0.55
N PRO A 92 -4.94 -8.84 -0.26
CA PRO A 92 -4.31 -10.09 0.17
C PRO A 92 -3.01 -9.88 0.98
N TYR A 93 -2.74 -8.65 1.45
CA TYR A 93 -1.52 -8.25 2.12
C TYR A 93 -1.82 -7.56 3.44
N ALA A 94 -0.97 -7.81 4.45
CA ALA A 94 -0.96 -7.07 5.70
C ALA A 94 -0.61 -5.58 5.49
N ALA A 95 -0.96 -4.74 6.46
CA ALA A 95 -0.41 -3.38 6.54
C ALA A 95 1.14 -3.43 6.58
N PRO A 96 1.86 -2.75 5.68
CA PRO A 96 3.32 -2.90 5.58
C PRO A 96 4.02 -2.20 6.74
N VAL A 97 5.19 -2.74 7.11
CA VAL A 97 6.10 -2.09 8.06
C VAL A 97 7.14 -1.29 7.26
N LEU A 98 7.28 0.00 7.58
CA LEU A 98 8.20 0.92 6.91
C LEU A 98 9.31 1.33 7.87
N LEU A 99 10.51 0.81 7.67
CA LEU A 99 11.69 1.16 8.46
C LEU A 99 12.44 2.30 7.79
N ARG A 100 12.56 3.42 8.51
CA ARG A 100 13.37 4.58 8.16
C ARG A 100 14.68 4.48 8.93
N PHE A 101 15.78 4.87 8.31
CA PHE A 101 17.11 4.84 8.95
C PHE A 101 17.69 6.23 8.97
N ASP A 102 18.22 6.63 10.12
CA ASP A 102 18.89 7.91 10.28
C ASP A 102 20.22 7.92 9.51
N ALA A 103 20.61 9.10 9.01
CA ALA A 103 21.74 9.22 8.08
C ALA A 103 23.05 8.71 8.68
N ASP A 104 23.35 9.13 9.91
CA ASP A 104 24.57 8.78 10.65
C ASP A 104 24.68 7.26 10.88
N LEU A 105 23.56 6.57 11.11
CA LEU A 105 23.51 5.10 11.21
C LEU A 105 23.84 4.44 9.86
N LEU A 106 23.32 4.97 8.75
CA LEU A 106 23.66 4.47 7.41
C LEU A 106 25.14 4.69 7.07
N ASP A 107 25.73 5.80 7.47
CA ASP A 107 27.15 6.10 7.25
C ASP A 107 28.07 5.28 8.16
N ALA A 108 27.71 5.11 9.44
CA ALA A 108 28.37 4.15 10.32
C ALA A 108 28.34 2.72 9.75
N MET A 109 27.19 2.28 9.21
CA MET A 109 27.07 0.99 8.54
C MET A 109 27.89 0.89 7.24
N ARG A 110 27.99 1.96 6.45
CA ARG A 110 28.84 2.01 5.24
C ARG A 110 30.33 1.85 5.60
N MET A 111 30.79 2.56 6.61
CA MET A 111 32.20 2.53 7.07
C MET A 111 32.57 1.26 7.84
N ALA A 112 31.61 0.63 8.52
CA ALA A 112 31.83 -0.58 9.32
C ALA A 112 32.20 -1.82 8.48
N ASP A 113 32.98 -2.73 9.07
CA ASP A 113 33.24 -4.07 8.52
C ASP A 113 32.01 -5.00 8.69
N ALA A 114 32.02 -6.16 8.02
CA ALA A 114 30.88 -7.08 8.06
C ALA A 114 30.49 -7.52 9.48
N ARG A 115 31.47 -7.77 10.37
CA ARG A 115 31.21 -8.20 11.76
C ARG A 115 30.63 -7.08 12.61
N THR A 116 31.00 -5.83 12.34
CA THR A 116 30.48 -4.65 13.05
C THR A 116 29.09 -4.27 12.52
N ARG A 117 28.84 -4.36 11.21
CA ARG A 117 27.49 -4.17 10.63
C ARG A 117 26.44 -5.10 11.25
N ILE A 118 26.77 -6.38 11.40
CA ILE A 118 25.89 -7.37 12.06
C ILE A 118 25.61 -6.96 13.52
N ARG A 119 26.64 -6.50 14.25
CA ARG A 119 26.50 -6.06 15.65
C ARG A 119 25.64 -4.81 15.79
N ILE A 120 25.81 -3.83 14.90
CA ILE A 120 24.97 -2.63 14.83
C ILE A 120 23.51 -3.05 14.58
N ALA A 121 23.25 -3.87 13.57
CA ALA A 121 21.89 -4.33 13.26
C ALA A 121 21.22 -5.06 14.44
N LEU A 122 21.93 -5.97 15.12
CA LEU A 122 21.40 -6.66 16.31
C LEU A 122 21.16 -5.70 17.49
N ASN A 123 22.03 -4.71 17.71
CA ASN A 123 21.86 -3.72 18.77
C ASN A 123 20.58 -2.88 18.61
N HIS A 124 20.08 -2.67 17.39
CA HIS A 124 18.82 -1.95 17.12
C HIS A 124 17.58 -2.88 17.04
N GLU A 125 17.71 -4.20 17.22
CA GLU A 125 16.55 -5.11 17.29
C GLU A 125 15.54 -4.74 18.40
N PRO A 126 15.95 -4.29 19.61
CA PRO A 126 15.01 -3.83 20.64
C PRO A 126 14.17 -2.63 20.19
N THR A 127 14.76 -1.68 19.46
CA THR A 127 14.05 -0.52 18.89
C THR A 127 12.99 -0.97 17.89
N LEU A 128 13.29 -1.97 17.05
CA LEU A 128 12.32 -2.56 16.15
C LEU A 128 11.22 -3.33 16.90
N ARG A 129 11.55 -4.07 17.96
CA ARG A 129 10.57 -4.81 18.77
C ARG A 129 9.57 -3.90 19.48
N GLU A 130 10.01 -2.82 20.12
CA GLU A 130 9.10 -1.81 20.69
C GLU A 130 8.38 -1.03 19.58
N GLY A 131 9.05 -0.76 18.46
CA GLY A 131 8.42 -0.21 17.25
C GLY A 131 7.27 -1.08 16.69
N LEU A 132 7.33 -2.41 16.87
CA LEU A 132 6.29 -3.38 16.52
C LEU A 132 5.28 -3.65 17.66
N ARG A 133 5.42 -3.02 18.84
CA ARG A 133 4.54 -3.28 19.98
C ARG A 133 3.12 -2.80 19.73
N GLY A 134 2.15 -3.71 19.88
CA GLY A 134 0.74 -3.44 19.57
C GLY A 134 0.47 -3.18 18.08
N TYR A 135 1.39 -3.57 17.19
CA TYR A 135 1.10 -3.68 15.77
C TYR A 135 0.36 -5.00 15.51
N ASP A 136 -0.81 -4.91 14.88
CA ASP A 136 -1.59 -6.06 14.43
C ASP A 136 -1.18 -6.44 12.99
N PRO A 137 -0.61 -7.65 12.77
CA PRO A 137 -0.17 -8.10 11.46
C PRO A 137 -1.32 -8.47 10.51
N PHE A 138 -2.57 -8.39 10.97
CA PHE A 138 -3.80 -8.57 10.17
C PHE A 138 -4.59 -7.27 10.01
N ALA A 139 -4.08 -6.14 10.53
CA ALA A 139 -4.69 -4.84 10.38
C ALA A 139 -4.83 -4.49 8.90
N ARG A 140 -6.06 -4.17 8.49
CA ARG A 140 -6.39 -3.83 7.10
C ARG A 140 -5.83 -2.44 6.76
N PHE A 141 -5.45 -2.25 5.49
CA PHE A 141 -4.98 -0.98 4.92
C PHE A 141 -5.92 0.20 5.31
N PRO A 142 -5.41 1.44 5.53
CA PRO A 142 -4.24 1.99 4.84
C PRO A 142 -2.99 2.26 5.67
N ASN A 143 -3.02 2.06 6.99
CA ASN A 143 -1.98 2.60 7.88
C ASN A 143 -0.73 1.70 7.97
N ALA A 144 0.30 2.03 7.19
CA ALA A 144 1.62 1.44 7.32
C ALA A 144 2.24 1.71 8.71
N ARG A 145 2.90 0.71 9.31
CA ARG A 145 3.61 0.87 10.59
C ARG A 145 4.99 1.46 10.35
N VAL A 146 5.12 2.77 10.54
CA VAL A 146 6.38 3.50 10.38
C VAL A 146 7.22 3.39 11.66
N ILE A 147 8.49 3.01 11.52
CA ILE A 147 9.46 2.89 12.63
C ILE A 147 10.76 3.56 12.17
N ASN A 148 11.34 4.41 13.01
CA ASN A 148 12.66 5.01 12.76
C ASN A 148 13.73 4.21 13.50
N ILE A 149 14.89 4.04 12.88
CA ILE A 149 16.06 3.37 13.46
C ILE A 149 17.25 4.32 13.39
N GLY A 150 17.79 4.65 14.55
CA GLY A 150 18.95 5.50 14.83
C GLY A 150 19.46 5.18 16.24
#